data_AF-A0A7U8GG70-F1
#
_entry.id   AF-A0A7U8GG70-F1
#
_cell.length_a   1.000
_cell.length_b   1.000
_cell.length_c   1.000
_cell.angle_alpha   90.00
_cell.angle_beta   90.00
_cell.angle_gamma   90.00
#
_symmetry.space_group_name_H-M   'P 1'
#
loop_
_entity.id
_entity.type
_entity.pdbx_description
1 polymer ?
#
loop_
_entity_poly.entity_id
_entity_poly.type
_entity_poly.pdbx_seq_one_letter_code
_entity_poly.pdbx_strand_id
1 'polypeptide(L)'
;MITTMDLALIKMVTSHYYIKRDTIVNKYEYKGRIFFDKFEKINAPLTASVIQEHMEKKIIVAHSLINSFDKVENIVFDYNGFNAERFWHRAQLVLREEGFINFTAYRTRTNNHLHLYIHKGHTTFNEACSLGSKLSLLFSQKMPVEWKVFPSMDIPREFNILTLPYEVYQKERGASWSKHM
;
A
#
# COMPACT_ATOMS: atom_id res chain seq x y z
N MET A 1 -2.75 2.09 18.49
CA MET A 1 -1.75 1.01 18.26
C MET A 1 -2.38 -0.08 17.39
N ILE A 2 -1.77 -0.38 16.24
CA ILE A 2 -2.24 -1.45 15.34
C ILE A 2 -2.09 -2.83 15.98
N THR A 3 -3.07 -3.72 15.76
CA THR A 3 -2.99 -5.11 16.22
C THR A 3 -2.45 -6.04 15.14
N THR A 4 -1.99 -7.23 15.53
CA THR A 4 -1.63 -8.30 14.58
C THR A 4 -2.81 -8.70 13.69
N MET A 5 -4.05 -8.66 14.21
CA MET A 5 -5.26 -8.93 13.44
C MET A 5 -5.52 -7.88 12.36
N ASP A 6 -5.24 -6.61 12.65
CA ASP A 6 -5.38 -5.54 11.67
C ASP A 6 -4.38 -5.72 10.52
N LEU A 7 -3.13 -6.09 10.82
CA LEU A 7 -2.10 -6.36 9.82
C LEU A 7 -2.39 -7.62 8.98
N ALA A 8 -3.05 -8.63 9.54
CA ALA A 8 -3.37 -9.87 8.83
C ALA A 8 -4.23 -9.63 7.58
N LEU A 9 -5.06 -8.58 7.58
CA LEU A 9 -5.91 -8.20 6.45
C LEU A 9 -5.11 -7.76 5.22
N ILE A 10 -3.88 -7.29 5.42
CA ILE A 10 -2.99 -6.89 4.32
C ILE A 10 -2.50 -8.13 3.55
N LYS A 11 -2.42 -9.31 4.19
CA LYS A 11 -1.81 -10.51 3.62
C LYS A 11 -0.42 -10.23 3.04
N MET A 12 0.44 -9.65 3.87
CA MET A 12 1.80 -9.27 3.48
C MET A 12 2.60 -10.48 3.00
N VAL A 13 3.51 -10.24 2.05
CA VAL A 13 4.56 -11.21 1.73
C VAL A 13 5.52 -11.30 2.92
N THR A 14 5.65 -12.48 3.53
CA THR A 14 6.44 -12.69 4.74
C THR A 14 7.75 -13.43 4.50
N SER A 15 8.06 -13.86 3.26
CA SER A 15 9.30 -14.59 2.96
C SER A 15 10.56 -13.72 3.01
N HIS A 16 10.39 -12.41 2.91
CA HIS A 16 11.44 -11.40 2.96
C HIS A 16 10.83 -10.08 3.43
N TYR A 17 11.67 -9.14 3.79
CA TYR A 17 11.26 -7.76 4.11
C TYR A 17 12.36 -6.78 3.71
N TYR A 18 12.07 -5.50 3.91
CA TYR A 18 12.99 -4.42 3.57
C TYR A 18 13.22 -3.54 4.80
N ILE A 19 14.46 -3.15 5.07
CA ILE A 19 14.80 -2.18 6.12
C ILE A 19 15.29 -0.90 5.47
N LYS A 20 14.73 0.24 5.88
CA LYS A 20 15.27 1.55 5.48
C LYS A 20 16.62 1.80 6.15
N ARG A 21 17.62 2.17 5.37
CA ARG A 21 18.95 2.63 5.80
C ARG A 21 19.05 4.14 5.69
N ASP A 22 20.03 4.71 6.38
CA ASP A 22 20.31 6.15 6.33
C ASP A 22 21.06 6.53 5.04
N THR A 23 21.80 5.59 4.47
CA THR A 23 22.54 5.71 3.21
C THR A 23 21.74 5.20 2.02
N ILE A 24 22.21 5.54 0.81
CA ILE A 24 21.72 4.94 -0.43
C ILE A 24 22.29 3.52 -0.49
N VAL A 25 21.40 2.53 -0.64
CA VAL A 25 21.75 1.12 -0.76
C VAL A 25 22.01 0.76 -2.22
N ASN A 26 21.11 1.16 -3.11
CA ASN A 26 21.20 0.86 -4.54
C ASN A 26 20.83 2.07 -5.41
N LYS A 27 21.29 2.05 -6.66
CA LYS A 27 20.90 2.99 -7.71
C LYS A 27 20.32 2.19 -8.87
N TYR A 28 19.15 2.58 -9.35
CA TYR A 28 18.48 1.95 -10.49
C TYR A 28 18.29 2.96 -11.60
N GLU A 29 18.58 2.56 -12.83
CA GLU A 29 18.15 3.27 -14.02
C GLU A 29 16.91 2.57 -14.58
N TYR A 30 15.81 3.30 -14.69
CA TYR A 30 14.53 2.74 -15.13
C TYR A 30 13.75 3.77 -15.93
N LYS A 31 13.37 3.40 -17.17
CA LYS A 31 12.65 4.29 -18.12
C LYS A 31 13.32 5.67 -18.26
N GLY A 32 14.65 5.72 -18.37
CA GLY A 32 15.42 6.96 -18.53
C GLY A 32 15.46 7.86 -17.28
N ARG A 33 15.04 7.35 -16.11
CA ARG A 33 15.14 8.04 -14.81
C ARG A 33 16.04 7.27 -13.87
N ILE A 34 16.67 8.00 -12.95
CA ILE A 34 17.51 7.44 -11.90
C ILE A 34 16.72 7.40 -10.59
N PHE A 35 16.68 6.23 -9.95
CA PHE A 35 16.08 6.00 -8.65
C PHE A 35 17.17 5.64 -7.64
N PHE A 36 17.10 6.25 -6.46
CA PHE A 36 17.99 5.95 -5.34
C PHE A 36 17.20 5.19 -4.28
N ASP A 37 17.59 3.94 -4.06
CA ASP A 37 16.96 3.09 -3.08
C ASP A 37 17.66 3.23 -1.73
N LYS A 38 16.87 3.45 -0.68
CA LYS A 38 17.33 3.45 0.70
C LYS A 38 16.86 2.22 1.46
N PHE A 39 16.13 1.31 0.82
CA PHE A 39 15.66 0.09 1.42
C PHE A 39 16.58 -1.07 1.05
N GLU A 40 17.09 -1.75 2.05
CA GLU A 40 17.85 -2.98 1.89
C GLU A 40 16.91 -4.17 2.01
N LYS A 41 16.92 -5.05 1.00
CA LYS A 41 16.19 -6.32 1.06
C LYS A 41 16.88 -7.29 2.01
N ILE A 42 16.15 -7.76 3.01
CA ILE A 42 16.59 -8.80 3.93
C ILE A 42 15.94 -10.13 3.49
N ASN A 43 16.77 -11.08 3.07
CA ASN A 43 16.33 -12.42 2.64
C ASN A 43 16.07 -13.33 3.86
N ALA A 44 15.21 -12.88 4.77
CA ALA A 44 14.76 -13.61 5.96
C ALA A 44 13.28 -13.33 6.21
N PRO A 45 12.55 -14.23 6.91
CA PRO A 45 11.13 -14.04 7.14
C PRO A 45 10.79 -12.75 7.92
N LEU A 46 9.68 -12.10 7.57
CA LEU A 46 9.10 -11.00 8.34
C LEU A 46 8.43 -11.55 9.61
N THR A 47 9.16 -11.60 10.71
CA THR A 47 8.68 -12.15 11.99
C THR A 47 7.95 -11.11 12.85
N ALA A 48 7.21 -11.58 13.86
CA ALA A 48 6.56 -10.71 14.83
C ALA A 48 7.56 -9.80 15.58
N SER A 49 8.79 -10.28 15.85
CA SER A 49 9.85 -9.48 16.48
C SER A 49 10.25 -8.30 15.59
N VAL A 50 10.42 -8.53 14.29
CA VAL A 50 10.77 -7.46 13.32
C VAL A 50 9.64 -6.44 13.21
N ILE A 51 8.38 -6.90 13.19
CA ILE A 51 7.21 -6.01 13.22
C ILE A 51 7.19 -5.19 14.51
N GLN A 52 7.48 -5.81 15.66
CA GLN A 52 7.51 -5.11 16.95
C GLN A 52 8.58 -4.02 16.99
N GLU A 53 9.80 -4.30 16.53
CA GLU A 53 10.87 -3.28 16.43
C GLU A 53 10.47 -2.12 15.51
N HIS A 54 9.70 -2.39 14.46
CA HIS A 54 9.12 -1.36 13.62
C HIS A 54 8.08 -0.49 14.36
N MET A 55 7.16 -1.12 15.10
CA MET A 55 6.13 -0.40 15.86
C MET A 55 6.73 0.48 16.97
N GLU A 56 7.83 0.02 17.56
CA GLU A 56 8.64 0.78 18.52
C GLU A 56 9.50 1.86 17.86
N LYS A 57 9.43 2.01 16.53
CA LYS A 57 10.19 2.98 15.73
C LYS A 57 11.71 2.81 15.82
N LYS A 58 12.19 1.63 16.23
CA LYS A 58 13.62 1.28 16.24
C LYS A 58 14.15 1.10 14.83
N ILE A 59 13.35 0.50 13.96
CA ILE A 59 13.64 0.30 12.54
C ILE A 59 12.44 0.70 11.67
N ILE A 60 12.68 0.98 10.38
CA ILE A 60 11.61 1.23 9.41
C ILE A 60 11.57 0.05 8.46
N VAL A 61 10.51 -0.75 8.58
CA VAL A 61 10.33 -1.97 7.81
C VAL A 61 9.30 -1.72 6.71
N ALA A 62 9.55 -2.28 5.54
CA ALA A 62 8.61 -2.33 4.43
C ALA A 62 8.39 -3.78 3.95
N HIS A 63 7.19 -4.05 3.46
CA HIS A 63 6.82 -5.33 2.85
C HIS A 63 6.70 -5.18 1.33
N SER A 64 6.94 -6.26 0.60
CA SER A 64 6.65 -6.31 -0.85
C SER A 64 5.15 -6.37 -1.10
N LEU A 65 4.66 -5.63 -2.09
CA LEU A 65 3.30 -5.80 -2.61
C LEU A 65 3.18 -6.96 -3.59
N ILE A 66 4.29 -7.31 -4.25
CA ILE A 66 4.33 -8.32 -5.31
C ILE A 66 4.95 -9.60 -4.76
N ASN A 67 4.23 -10.71 -4.89
CA ASN A 67 4.70 -12.03 -4.46
C ASN A 67 5.54 -12.73 -5.53
N SER A 68 6.04 -13.92 -5.21
CA SER A 68 6.88 -14.75 -6.11
C SER A 68 6.17 -15.23 -7.37
N PHE A 69 4.84 -15.15 -7.43
CA PHE A 69 4.02 -15.56 -8.57
C PHE A 69 3.56 -14.38 -9.43
N ASP A 70 4.17 -13.20 -9.26
CA ASP A 70 3.78 -11.95 -9.95
C ASP A 70 2.32 -11.54 -9.70
N LYS A 71 1.84 -11.82 -8.48
CA LYS A 71 0.51 -11.44 -7.99
C LYS A 71 0.61 -10.45 -6.84
N VAL A 72 -0.45 -9.67 -6.68
CA VAL A 72 -0.66 -8.76 -5.54
C VAL A 72 -1.99 -9.04 -4.87
N GLU A 73 -2.03 -8.87 -3.55
CA GLU A 73 -3.28 -8.96 -2.77
C GLU A 73 -4.04 -7.62 -2.72
N ASN A 74 -3.32 -6.51 -2.82
CA ASN A 74 -3.88 -5.18 -2.64
C ASN A 74 -3.39 -4.19 -3.69
N ILE A 75 -4.29 -3.28 -4.06
CA ILE A 75 -3.93 -1.99 -4.64
C ILE A 75 -3.91 -0.98 -3.50
N VAL A 76 -2.92 -0.09 -3.48
CA VAL A 76 -2.71 0.84 -2.39
C VAL A 76 -2.59 2.26 -2.90
N PHE A 77 -3.34 3.17 -2.29
CA PHE A 77 -3.15 4.61 -2.44
C PHE A 77 -2.30 5.12 -1.27
N ASP A 78 -1.09 5.57 -1.57
CA ASP A 78 -0.20 6.28 -0.64
C ASP A 78 -0.53 7.78 -0.70
N TYR A 79 -1.48 8.21 0.14
CA TYR A 79 -1.92 9.59 0.26
C TYR A 79 -0.93 10.39 1.11
N ASN A 80 -0.45 11.50 0.53
CA ASN A 80 0.58 12.39 1.07
C ASN A 80 0.09 13.84 1.21
N GLY A 81 -1.23 14.06 1.22
CA GLY A 81 -1.82 15.37 1.44
C GLY A 81 -2.09 15.68 2.91
N PHE A 82 -2.63 16.86 3.17
CA PHE A 82 -2.81 17.37 4.54
C PHE A 82 -4.16 17.03 5.17
N ASN A 83 -5.16 16.59 4.38
CA ASN A 83 -6.52 16.37 4.86
C ASN A 83 -6.98 14.92 4.62
N ALA A 84 -6.54 14.05 5.53
CA ALA A 84 -6.85 12.61 5.54
C ALA A 84 -8.36 12.32 5.53
N GLU A 85 -9.14 13.10 6.28
CA GLU A 85 -10.59 12.92 6.41
C GLU A 85 -11.28 13.18 5.07
N ARG A 86 -10.98 14.31 4.43
CA ARG A 86 -11.53 14.64 3.11
C ARG A 86 -11.14 13.60 2.06
N PHE A 87 -9.89 13.13 2.08
CA PHE A 87 -9.43 12.05 1.20
C PHE A 87 -10.23 10.78 1.43
N TRP A 88 -10.31 10.30 2.67
CA TRP A 88 -11.05 9.09 3.03
C TRP A 88 -12.52 9.18 2.61
N HIS A 89 -13.21 10.28 2.95
CA HIS A 89 -14.62 10.45 2.66
C HIS A 89 -14.95 10.38 1.17
N ARG A 90 -14.05 10.89 0.32
CA ARG A 90 -14.22 10.86 -1.14
C ARG A 90 -13.81 9.51 -1.71
N ALA A 91 -12.69 8.96 -1.26
CA ALA A 91 -12.19 7.67 -1.70
C ALA A 91 -13.20 6.55 -1.43
N GLN A 92 -13.79 6.47 -0.23
CA GLN A 92 -14.77 5.43 0.12
C GLN A 92 -16.03 5.47 -0.76
N LEU A 93 -16.45 6.66 -1.23
CA LEU A 93 -17.61 6.80 -2.11
C LEU A 93 -17.31 6.24 -3.49
N VAL A 94 -16.18 6.66 -4.09
CA VAL A 94 -15.77 6.16 -5.41
C VAL A 94 -15.50 4.66 -5.39
N LEU A 95 -14.88 4.15 -4.31
CA LEU A 95 -14.64 2.71 -4.17
C LEU A 95 -15.95 1.92 -4.11
N ARG A 96 -16.95 2.40 -3.35
CA ARG A 96 -18.28 1.77 -3.31
C ARG A 96 -18.99 1.81 -4.65
N GLU A 97 -18.93 2.95 -5.35
CA GLU A 97 -19.49 3.09 -6.71
C GLU A 97 -18.88 2.10 -7.70
N GLU A 98 -17.57 1.85 -7.60
CA GLU A 98 -16.85 0.87 -8.42
C GLU A 98 -16.97 -0.58 -7.88
N GLY A 99 -17.76 -0.83 -6.83
CA GLY A 99 -18.03 -2.16 -6.29
C GLY A 99 -17.00 -2.70 -5.30
N PHE A 100 -16.03 -1.90 -4.86
CA PHE A 100 -15.08 -2.27 -3.80
C PHE A 100 -15.70 -2.00 -2.43
N ILE A 101 -15.86 -3.05 -1.63
CA ILE A 101 -16.49 -2.99 -0.30
C ILE A 101 -15.56 -3.42 0.85
N ASN A 102 -14.33 -3.82 0.51
CA ASN A 102 -13.33 -4.29 1.46
C ASN A 102 -12.04 -3.50 1.27
N PHE A 103 -11.87 -2.46 2.09
CA PHE A 103 -10.68 -1.62 2.07
C PHE A 103 -10.38 -1.07 3.46
N THR A 104 -9.12 -0.75 3.71
CA THR A 104 -8.64 -0.26 5.00
C THR A 104 -7.65 0.86 4.78
N ALA A 105 -7.90 2.00 5.40
CA ALA A 105 -6.93 3.08 5.51
C ALA A 105 -6.13 2.91 6.80
N TYR A 106 -4.81 3.03 6.68
CA TYR A 106 -3.89 3.01 7.80
C TYR A 106 -3.09 4.30 7.86
N ARG A 107 -2.75 4.74 9.06
CA ARG A 107 -1.82 5.86 9.29
C ARG A 107 -0.40 5.41 8.99
N THR A 108 0.32 6.25 8.25
CA THR A 108 1.75 6.09 8.02
C THR A 108 2.54 6.85 9.09
N ARG A 109 3.86 6.99 8.91
CA ARG A 109 4.72 7.74 9.84
C ARG A 109 4.36 9.22 9.89
N THR A 110 3.95 9.81 8.77
CA THR A 110 3.69 11.25 8.67
C THR A 110 2.24 11.53 9.03
N ASN A 111 2.00 12.58 9.83
CA ASN A 111 0.64 12.94 10.20
C ASN A 111 -0.20 13.26 8.96
N ASN A 112 -1.48 12.87 8.99
CA ASN A 112 -2.44 12.96 7.86
C ASN A 112 -2.12 12.14 6.60
N HIS A 113 -0.95 11.50 6.52
CA HIS A 113 -0.67 10.58 5.42
C HIS A 113 -1.32 9.23 5.68
N LEU A 114 -1.83 8.61 4.62
CA LEU A 114 -2.55 7.34 4.70
C LEU A 114 -2.05 6.37 3.64
N HIS A 115 -1.93 5.10 4.01
CA HIS A 115 -1.98 4.01 3.05
C HIS A 115 -3.41 3.44 3.02
N LEU A 116 -4.13 3.64 1.92
CA LEU A 116 -5.44 3.04 1.69
C LEU A 116 -5.29 1.75 0.88
N TYR A 117 -5.41 0.62 1.56
CA TYR A 117 -5.34 -0.72 0.96
C TYR A 117 -6.72 -1.16 0.49
N ILE A 118 -6.84 -1.49 -0.78
CA ILE A 118 -8.03 -2.08 -1.41
C ILE A 118 -7.80 -3.58 -1.53
N HIS A 119 -8.56 -4.37 -0.79
CA HIS A 119 -8.37 -5.81 -0.63
C HIS A 119 -9.00 -6.59 -1.80
N LYS A 120 -8.35 -6.56 -2.97
CA LYS A 120 -8.85 -7.16 -4.21
C LYS A 120 -8.58 -8.67 -4.30
N GLY A 121 -7.45 -9.12 -3.75
CA GLY A 121 -7.00 -10.51 -3.76
C GLY A 121 -6.40 -10.98 -5.10
N HIS A 122 -5.34 -11.81 -5.03
CA HIS A 122 -4.74 -12.65 -6.09
C HIS A 122 -4.80 -12.09 -7.53
N THR A 123 -4.48 -10.80 -7.69
CA THR A 123 -4.55 -10.08 -8.97
C THR A 123 -3.17 -10.06 -9.62
N THR A 124 -3.06 -10.17 -10.96
CA THR A 124 -1.73 -10.03 -11.61
C THR A 124 -1.15 -8.64 -11.40
N PHE A 125 0.18 -8.52 -11.37
CA PHE A 125 0.85 -7.22 -11.25
C PHE A 125 0.35 -6.21 -12.30
N ASN A 126 0.26 -6.63 -13.57
CA ASN A 126 -0.19 -5.76 -14.67
C ASN A 126 -1.66 -5.33 -14.50
N GLU A 127 -2.57 -6.27 -14.21
CA GLU A 127 -3.98 -5.98 -13.98
C GLU A 127 -4.17 -5.02 -12.80
N ALA A 128 -3.40 -5.22 -11.71
CA ALA A 128 -3.44 -4.34 -10.55
C ALA A 128 -2.93 -2.93 -10.87
N CYS A 129 -1.88 -2.79 -11.70
CA CYS A 129 -1.39 -1.49 -12.16
C CYS A 129 -2.42 -0.75 -13.03
N SER A 130 -3.06 -1.47 -13.96
CA SER A 130 -4.12 -0.91 -14.81
C SER A 130 -5.34 -0.48 -13.98
N LEU A 131 -5.77 -1.33 -13.04
CA LEU A 131 -6.91 -1.03 -12.16
C LEU A 131 -6.59 0.13 -11.21
N GLY A 132 -5.40 0.15 -10.62
CA GLY A 132 -4.93 1.27 -9.78
C GLY A 132 -4.91 2.60 -10.53
N SER A 133 -4.44 2.60 -11.78
CA SER A 133 -4.47 3.78 -12.66
C SER A 133 -5.89 4.25 -12.95
N LYS A 134 -6.81 3.32 -13.25
CA LYS A 134 -8.24 3.62 -13.47
C LYS A 134 -8.86 4.28 -12.23
N LEU A 135 -8.66 3.69 -11.05
CA LEU A 135 -9.18 4.23 -9.79
C LEU A 135 -8.58 5.60 -9.47
N SER A 136 -7.28 5.80 -9.74
CA SER A 136 -6.63 7.10 -9.57
C SER A 136 -7.26 8.18 -10.44
N LEU A 137 -7.61 7.85 -11.68
CA LEU A 137 -8.29 8.77 -12.57
C LEU A 137 -9.67 9.16 -12.01
N LEU A 138 -10.45 8.19 -11.53
CA LEU A 138 -11.76 8.45 -10.90
C LEU A 138 -11.63 9.30 -9.64
N PHE A 139 -10.64 9.03 -8.79
CA PHE A 139 -10.35 9.84 -7.61
C PHE A 139 -9.99 11.28 -8.01
N SER A 140 -9.18 11.46 -9.05
CA SER A 140 -8.73 12.76 -9.54
C SER A 140 -9.87 13.66 -10.04
N GLN A 141 -10.97 13.07 -10.51
CA GLN A 141 -12.17 13.81 -10.91
C GLN A 141 -12.92 14.40 -9.71
N LYS A 142 -12.71 13.85 -8.50
CA LYS A 142 -13.40 14.27 -7.27
C LYS A 142 -12.49 15.06 -6.33
N MET A 143 -11.17 14.94 -6.43
CA MET A 143 -10.20 15.61 -5.54
C MET A 143 -8.83 15.79 -6.20
N PRO A 144 -8.04 16.82 -5.80
CA PRO A 144 -6.68 17.01 -6.29
C PRO A 144 -5.79 15.79 -6.00
N VAL A 145 -4.89 15.46 -6.93
CA VAL A 145 -3.98 14.32 -6.78
C VAL A 145 -2.90 14.67 -5.77
N GLU A 146 -3.00 14.07 -4.59
CA GLU A 146 -2.01 14.15 -3.51
C GLU A 146 -1.55 12.74 -3.11
N TRP A 147 -1.64 11.77 -4.01
CA TRP A 147 -1.33 10.36 -3.74
C TRP A 147 -0.46 9.75 -4.82
N LYS A 148 0.21 8.66 -4.45
CA LYS A 148 0.79 7.69 -5.37
C LYS A 148 -0.03 6.41 -5.32
N VAL A 149 0.00 5.64 -6.41
CA VAL A 149 -0.69 4.34 -6.48
C VAL A 149 0.34 3.24 -6.61
N PHE A 150 0.10 2.16 -5.87
CA PHE A 150 0.87 0.94 -5.91
C PHE A 150 -0.04 -0.28 -6.11
N PRO A 151 0.40 -1.33 -6.80
CA PRO A 151 1.64 -1.36 -7.58
C PRO A 151 1.61 -0.38 -8.76
N SER A 152 2.79 -0.02 -9.26
CA SER A 152 2.98 0.84 -10.44
C SER A 152 4.11 0.32 -11.33
N MET A 153 3.91 0.45 -12.63
CA MET A 153 4.91 0.20 -13.67
C MET A 153 5.82 1.40 -13.93
N ASP A 154 5.60 2.55 -13.30
CA ASP A 154 6.38 3.78 -13.53
C ASP A 154 7.62 3.88 -12.65
N ILE A 155 7.80 2.90 -11.76
CA ILE A 155 8.93 2.74 -10.86
C ILE A 155 9.55 1.35 -11.04
N PRO A 156 10.83 1.16 -10.67
CA PRO A 156 11.42 -0.17 -10.65
C PRO A 156 10.59 -1.12 -9.79
N ARG A 157 10.59 -2.41 -10.14
CA ARG A 157 9.76 -3.42 -9.49
C ARG A 157 10.04 -3.49 -7.99
N GLU A 158 11.29 -3.32 -7.59
CA GLU A 158 11.81 -3.33 -6.23
C GLU A 158 11.26 -2.19 -5.37
N PHE A 159 10.77 -1.11 -5.99
CA PHE A 159 10.17 0.03 -5.30
C PHE A 159 8.68 -0.16 -5.01
N ASN A 160 8.07 -1.27 -5.48
CA ASN A 160 6.70 -1.65 -5.14
C ASN A 160 6.62 -2.29 -3.75
N ILE A 161 7.16 -1.57 -2.77
CA ILE A 161 7.18 -1.90 -1.35
C ILE A 161 6.45 -0.81 -0.57
N LEU A 162 5.89 -1.16 0.59
CA LEU A 162 5.24 -0.21 1.47
C LEU A 162 5.72 -0.40 2.89
N THR A 163 6.02 0.71 3.56
CA THR A 163 6.34 0.69 4.99
C THR A 163 5.15 0.14 5.76
N LEU A 164 5.41 -0.68 6.77
CA LEU A 164 4.35 -1.22 7.61
C LEU A 164 3.53 -0.07 8.23
N PRO A 165 2.19 -0.20 8.29
CA PRO A 165 1.35 0.82 8.90
C PRO A 165 1.45 0.81 10.43
N TYR A 166 1.25 1.97 11.05
CA TYR A 166 1.34 2.09 12.52
C TYR A 166 -0.01 1.96 13.22
N GLU A 167 -1.10 2.40 12.58
CA GLU A 167 -2.45 2.41 13.15
C GLU A 167 -3.51 2.28 12.06
N VAL A 168 -4.65 1.66 12.41
CA VAL A 168 -5.85 1.73 11.55
C VAL A 168 -6.41 3.15 11.64
N TYR A 169 -6.61 3.78 10.48
CA TYR A 169 -7.32 5.04 10.39
C TYR A 169 -8.83 4.78 10.37
N GLN A 170 -9.30 4.09 9.33
CA GLN A 170 -10.69 3.65 9.15
C GLN A 170 -10.72 2.40 8.28
N LYS A 171 -11.77 1.58 8.40
CA LYS A 171 -11.97 0.37 7.60
C LYS A 171 -13.42 0.25 7.16
N GLU A 172 -13.63 -0.16 5.92
CA GLU A 172 -14.94 -0.50 5.40
C GLU A 172 -15.01 -1.99 5.09
N ARG A 173 -16.10 -2.62 5.50
CA ARG A 173 -16.40 -4.03 5.26
C ARG A 173 -17.85 -4.16 4.85
N GLY A 174 -18.07 -4.79 3.71
CA GLY A 174 -19.39 -5.16 3.24
C GLY A 174 -19.46 -6.64 2.90
N ALA A 175 -20.59 -7.27 3.20
CA ALA A 175 -21.03 -8.44 2.46
C ALA A 175 -21.87 -7.92 1.29
N SER A 176 -21.34 -7.95 0.06
CA SER A 176 -22.18 -7.65 -1.09
C SER A 176 -23.10 -8.85 -1.29
N TRP A 177 -24.33 -8.74 -0.82
CA TRP A 177 -25.44 -9.38 -1.51
C TRP A 177 -25.63 -8.57 -2.79
N SER A 178 -25.24 -9.19 -3.90
CA SER A 178 -25.33 -8.66 -5.25
C SER A 178 -26.68 -7.99 -5.49
N LYS A 179 -26.68 -6.68 -5.73
CA LYS A 179 -27.81 -5.98 -6.35
C LYS A 179 -27.95 -6.26 -7.86
N HIS A 180 -27.28 -7.29 -8.36
CA HIS A 180 -27.39 -7.79 -9.73
C HIS A 180 -27.67 -9.31 -9.67
N MET A 181 -28.88 -9.67 -9.25
CA MET A 181 -29.68 -10.66 -9.96
C MET A 181 -30.53 -9.89 -10.98
#